data_AF-A0AAD6MQ00-F1
#
_entry.id   AF-A0AAD6MQ00-F1
#
_cell.length_a   1.000
_cell.length_b   1.000
_cell.length_c   1.000
_cell.angle_alpha   90.00
_cell.angle_beta   90.00
_cell.angle_gamma   90.00
#
_symmetry.space_group_name_H-M   'P 1'
#
loop_
_entity.id
_entity.type
_entity.pdbx_description
1 polymer ?
#
loop_
_entity_poly.entity_id
_entity_poly.type
_entity_poly.pdbx_seq_one_letter_code
_entity_poly.pdbx_strand_id
1 'polypeptide(L)'
;MKVVLQKKRKRESGSEEKRPGIGTSLERVEKDAEEATKELKFSHVKMGNEEEHGKKKKRKVSKLKELEKAKELEEAKKDPDKGGLVSKKHSWKAATSRAAGIKVHDDPKLLKQSLKKDSKKHQKNTEKWKERVETQLKMKAEKQQKRSRNIADRIEQKKMRRIEKRERKLTRPGFEGRKEGYINEGLT
;
A
#
# COMPACT_ATOMS: atom_id res chain seq x y z
N MET A 1 -36.45 -27.47 -75.68
CA MET A 1 -36.88 -26.19 -76.30
C MET A 1 -36.11 -25.05 -75.65
N LYS A 2 -35.41 -24.24 -76.45
CA LYS A 2 -34.63 -23.07 -76.02
C LYS A 2 -35.60 -21.93 -75.69
N VAL A 3 -35.47 -21.28 -74.53
CA VAL A 3 -35.98 -19.91 -74.32
C VAL A 3 -34.91 -19.06 -73.66
N VAL A 4 -34.72 -17.90 -74.27
CA VAL A 4 -33.59 -16.96 -74.23
C VAL A 4 -33.48 -16.20 -72.90
N LEU A 5 -32.26 -16.12 -72.38
CA LEU A 5 -31.84 -15.12 -71.38
C LEU A 5 -31.98 -13.70 -71.95
N GLN A 6 -32.66 -12.79 -71.23
CA GLN A 6 -32.51 -11.35 -71.45
C GLN A 6 -31.90 -10.69 -70.21
N LYS A 7 -30.75 -10.05 -70.43
CA LYS A 7 -29.92 -9.36 -69.44
C LYS A 7 -30.17 -7.85 -69.55
N LYS A 8 -30.55 -7.25 -68.40
CA LYS A 8 -30.45 -5.84 -67.94
C LYS A 8 -30.80 -4.66 -68.88
N ARG A 9 -31.64 -3.75 -68.35
CA ARG A 9 -31.37 -2.30 -68.37
C ARG A 9 -31.59 -1.68 -66.98
N LYS A 10 -30.61 -0.86 -66.59
CA LYS A 10 -30.59 0.07 -65.46
C LYS A 10 -31.43 1.30 -65.84
N ARG A 11 -32.26 1.84 -64.95
CA ARG A 11 -32.91 3.15 -65.15
C ARG A 11 -32.58 4.05 -63.96
N GLU A 12 -32.16 5.26 -64.33
CA GLU A 12 -31.60 6.30 -63.48
C GLU A 12 -32.61 6.90 -62.51
N SER A 13 -32.03 7.48 -61.46
CA SER A 13 -32.59 8.34 -60.43
C SER A 13 -33.22 9.63 -60.98
N GLY A 14 -34.32 10.04 -60.34
CA GLY A 14 -34.92 11.38 -60.38
C GLY A 14 -36.38 11.24 -59.93
N SER A 15 -36.94 12.00 -59.01
CA SER A 15 -36.63 13.35 -58.52
C SER A 15 -37.42 13.60 -57.22
N GLU A 16 -36.88 14.47 -56.37
CA GLU A 16 -37.46 14.91 -55.10
C GLU A 16 -38.90 15.44 -55.24
N GLU A 17 -39.81 15.02 -54.36
CA GLU A 17 -40.96 15.84 -53.94
C GLU A 17 -40.79 16.20 -52.46
N LYS A 18 -40.38 17.45 -52.21
CA LYS A 18 -40.24 18.04 -50.88
C LYS A 18 -41.61 18.41 -50.31
N ARG A 19 -42.04 17.72 -49.25
CA ARG A 19 -42.98 18.26 -48.25
C ARG A 19 -42.16 18.84 -47.09
N PRO A 20 -42.24 20.15 -46.79
CA PRO A 20 -41.38 20.77 -45.79
C PRO A 20 -41.97 20.58 -44.38
N GLY A 21 -41.14 20.15 -43.42
CA GLY A 21 -41.26 20.65 -42.05
C GLY A 21 -41.25 19.69 -40.86
N ILE A 22 -41.31 18.35 -41.01
CA ILE A 22 -41.40 17.44 -39.84
C ILE A 22 -40.26 16.41 -39.74
N GLY A 23 -39.69 15.97 -40.87
CA GLY A 23 -38.67 14.90 -40.89
C GLY A 23 -37.30 15.34 -40.36
N THR A 24 -36.90 16.58 -40.65
CA THR A 24 -35.62 17.14 -40.20
C THR A 24 -35.60 17.45 -38.70
N SER A 25 -36.75 17.71 -38.09
CA SER A 25 -36.87 17.91 -36.64
C SER A 25 -36.89 16.59 -35.88
N LEU A 26 -37.61 15.56 -36.38
CA LEU A 26 -37.64 14.25 -35.73
C LEU A 26 -36.29 13.55 -35.78
N GLU A 27 -35.61 13.57 -36.93
CA GLU A 27 -34.29 12.96 -37.07
C GLU A 27 -33.21 13.68 -36.23
N ARG A 28 -33.37 14.99 -36.00
CA ARG A 28 -32.53 15.74 -35.04
C ARG A 28 -32.84 15.36 -33.60
N VAL A 29 -34.12 15.28 -33.25
CA VAL A 29 -34.55 14.88 -31.89
C VAL A 29 -34.14 13.43 -31.58
N GLU A 30 -34.20 12.51 -32.53
CA GLU A 30 -33.70 11.15 -32.37
C GLU A 30 -32.18 11.11 -32.21
N LYS A 31 -31.43 11.90 -33.00
CA LYS A 31 -29.97 12.03 -32.83
C LYS A 31 -29.61 12.63 -31.48
N ASP A 32 -30.33 13.66 -31.03
CA ASP A 32 -30.12 14.30 -29.73
C ASP A 32 -30.50 13.35 -28.58
N ALA A 33 -31.55 12.53 -28.73
CA ALA A 33 -31.94 11.51 -27.75
C ALA A 33 -30.95 10.34 -27.71
N GLU A 34 -30.43 9.92 -28.86
CA GLU A 34 -29.36 8.94 -28.94
C GLU A 34 -28.04 9.45 -28.36
N GLU A 35 -27.72 10.72 -28.54
CA GLU A 35 -26.55 11.36 -27.95
C GLU A 35 -26.70 11.47 -26.42
N ALA A 36 -27.87 11.93 -25.94
CA ALA A 36 -28.20 11.98 -24.52
C ALA A 36 -28.18 10.60 -23.85
N THR A 37 -28.66 9.54 -24.52
CA THR A 37 -28.60 8.17 -23.99
C THR A 37 -27.17 7.60 -23.99
N LYS A 38 -26.31 8.00 -24.94
CA LYS A 38 -24.87 7.67 -24.94
C LYS A 38 -24.10 8.41 -23.84
N GLU A 39 -24.54 9.60 -23.46
CA GLU A 39 -23.97 10.41 -22.36
C GLU A 39 -24.41 9.95 -20.97
N LEU A 40 -25.63 9.42 -20.85
CA LEU A 40 -26.17 8.86 -19.61
C LEU A 40 -25.65 7.44 -19.38
N LYS A 41 -24.42 7.32 -18.88
CA LYS A 41 -23.90 6.04 -18.38
C LYS A 41 -24.45 5.78 -16.98
N PHE A 42 -24.99 4.58 -16.75
CA PHE A 42 -25.40 4.14 -15.42
C PHE A 42 -24.22 4.33 -14.43
N SER A 43 -24.42 5.16 -13.41
CA SER A 43 -23.44 5.64 -12.41
C SER A 43 -22.54 6.85 -12.74
N HIS A 44 -22.48 7.37 -13.97
CA HIS A 44 -21.67 8.56 -14.31
C HIS A 44 -22.42 9.50 -15.25
N VAL A 45 -22.67 10.73 -14.79
CA VAL A 45 -23.19 11.83 -15.63
C VAL A 45 -22.00 12.58 -16.22
N LYS A 46 -21.83 12.53 -17.55
CA LYS A 46 -20.74 13.22 -18.25
C LYS A 46 -21.16 14.67 -18.55
N MET A 47 -20.85 15.60 -17.64
CA MET A 47 -21.14 17.03 -17.83
C MET A 47 -19.92 17.76 -18.40
N GLY A 48 -19.90 18.00 -19.71
CA GLY A 48 -18.91 18.85 -20.38
C GLY A 48 -17.53 18.20 -20.61
N ASN A 49 -16.68 18.92 -21.34
CA ASN A 49 -15.47 18.49 -22.07
C ASN A 49 -14.35 17.79 -21.24
N GLU A 50 -14.66 16.66 -20.62
CA GLU A 50 -13.73 15.86 -19.81
C GLU A 50 -13.02 14.79 -20.65
N GLU A 51 -12.15 15.22 -21.57
CA GLU A 51 -11.16 14.34 -22.20
C GLU A 51 -9.97 14.00 -21.27
N GLU A 52 -9.95 14.49 -20.02
CA GLU A 52 -8.85 14.24 -19.09
C GLU A 52 -8.93 12.90 -18.35
N HIS A 53 -10.10 12.26 -18.24
CA HIS A 53 -10.28 11.07 -17.39
C HIS A 53 -9.77 9.76 -18.02
N GLY A 54 -9.35 9.80 -19.29
CA GLY A 54 -8.70 8.67 -19.97
C GLY A 54 -7.17 8.60 -19.78
N LYS A 55 -6.54 9.63 -19.22
CA LYS A 55 -5.06 9.72 -19.15
C LYS A 55 -4.58 9.40 -17.74
N LYS A 56 -3.95 8.22 -17.59
CA LYS A 56 -3.12 7.74 -16.45
C LYS A 56 -3.44 8.39 -15.09
N LYS A 57 -4.08 7.65 -14.16
CA LYS A 57 -4.34 8.07 -12.77
C LYS A 57 -3.19 8.94 -12.23
N LYS A 58 -3.37 10.27 -12.26
CA LYS A 58 -2.39 11.23 -11.72
C LYS A 58 -2.15 10.82 -10.26
N ARG A 59 -0.89 10.76 -9.83
CA ARG A 59 -0.55 10.38 -8.44
C ARG A 59 -1.39 11.23 -7.50
N LYS A 60 -2.11 10.59 -6.58
CA LYS A 60 -2.90 11.31 -5.58
C LYS A 60 -1.99 12.30 -4.85
N VAL A 61 -2.47 13.53 -4.73
CA VAL A 61 -1.77 14.58 -4.00
C VAL A 61 -1.56 14.10 -2.55
N SER A 62 -0.48 14.52 -1.90
CA SER A 62 -0.24 14.13 -0.52
C SER A 62 -1.33 14.69 0.39
N LYS A 63 -1.78 13.91 1.37
CA LYS A 63 -2.80 14.32 2.36
C LYS A 63 -2.44 15.61 3.12
N LEU A 64 -1.15 15.93 3.21
CA LEU A 64 -0.65 17.19 3.79
C LEU A 64 -1.02 18.40 2.92
N LYS A 65 -0.79 18.31 1.61
CA LYS A 65 -1.18 19.36 0.65
C LYS A 65 -2.70 19.50 0.54
N GLU A 66 -3.44 18.41 0.68
CA GLU A 66 -4.91 18.45 0.75
C GLU A 66 -5.38 19.17 2.03
N LEU A 67 -4.70 18.96 3.16
CA LEU A 67 -5.00 19.63 4.41
C LEU A 67 -4.71 21.13 4.34
N GLU A 68 -3.60 21.53 3.73
CA GLU A 68 -3.26 22.94 3.48
C GLU A 68 -4.35 23.62 2.65
N LYS A 69 -4.71 23.04 1.51
CA LYS A 69 -5.79 23.54 0.66
C LYS A 69 -7.13 23.62 1.39
N ALA A 70 -7.48 22.60 2.17
CA ALA A 70 -8.71 22.59 2.96
C ALA A 70 -8.76 23.72 3.99
N LYS A 71 -7.62 24.07 4.60
CA LYS A 71 -7.52 25.21 5.53
C LYS A 71 -7.63 26.54 4.81
N GLU A 72 -6.91 26.72 3.71
CA GLU A 72 -6.98 27.93 2.89
C GLU A 72 -8.42 28.20 2.42
N LEU A 73 -9.15 27.14 2.04
CA LEU A 73 -10.55 27.22 1.69
C LEU A 73 -11.48 27.50 2.89
N GLU A 74 -11.13 27.06 4.09
CA GLU A 74 -11.86 27.40 5.32
C GLU A 74 -11.66 28.88 5.67
N GLU A 75 -10.43 29.38 5.52
CA GLU A 75 -10.07 30.77 5.76
C GLU A 75 -10.77 31.69 4.74
N ALA A 76 -10.70 31.38 3.45
CA ALA A 76 -11.36 32.14 2.39
C ALA A 76 -12.91 32.13 2.49
N LYS A 77 -13.50 31.17 3.23
CA LYS A 77 -14.94 31.14 3.52
C LYS A 77 -15.33 32.02 4.71
N LYS A 78 -14.39 32.34 5.60
CA LYS A 78 -14.62 33.18 6.78
C LYS A 78 -14.62 34.67 6.46
N ASP A 79 -14.08 35.05 5.30
CA ASP A 79 -14.07 36.44 4.85
C ASP A 79 -15.51 36.98 4.64
N PRO A 80 -15.90 38.12 5.25
CA PRO A 80 -17.29 38.60 5.25
C PRO A 80 -17.78 39.03 3.86
N ASP A 81 -16.92 39.62 3.03
CA ASP A 81 -17.33 40.19 1.73
C ASP A 81 -17.37 39.15 0.60
N LYS A 82 -16.42 38.20 0.60
CA LYS A 82 -16.22 37.23 -0.49
C LYS A 82 -16.54 35.79 -0.10
N GLY A 83 -16.63 35.48 1.20
CA GLY A 83 -16.80 34.12 1.70
C GLY A 83 -18.09 33.45 1.24
N GLY A 84 -19.20 34.20 1.16
CA GLY A 84 -20.46 33.69 0.63
C GLY A 84 -20.38 33.25 -0.83
N LEU A 85 -19.70 34.03 -1.68
CA LEU A 85 -19.51 33.70 -3.10
C LEU A 85 -18.52 32.54 -3.28
N VAL A 86 -17.43 32.51 -2.51
CA VAL A 86 -16.43 31.43 -2.53
C VAL A 86 -17.06 30.11 -2.07
N SER A 87 -17.87 30.14 -1.00
CA SER A 87 -18.57 28.97 -0.48
C SER A 87 -19.56 28.39 -1.50
N LYS A 88 -20.36 29.26 -2.15
CA LYS A 88 -21.27 28.85 -3.23
C LYS A 88 -20.49 28.27 -4.41
N LYS A 89 -19.49 28.96 -4.94
CA LYS A 89 -18.68 28.45 -6.07
C LYS A 89 -18.02 27.10 -5.75
N HIS A 90 -17.47 26.96 -4.54
CA HIS A 90 -16.83 25.72 -4.11
C HIS A 90 -17.83 24.57 -3.94
N SER A 91 -19.01 24.83 -3.35
CA SER A 91 -20.04 23.81 -3.15
C SER A 91 -20.58 23.28 -4.48
N TRP A 92 -20.85 24.15 -5.45
CA TRP A 92 -21.25 23.73 -6.80
C TRP A 92 -20.15 22.90 -7.50
N LYS A 93 -18.89 23.35 -7.46
CA LYS A 93 -17.75 22.59 -8.02
C LYS A 93 -17.56 21.23 -7.37
N ALA A 94 -17.73 21.16 -6.05
CA ALA A 94 -17.62 19.91 -5.32
C ALA A 94 -18.81 18.97 -5.62
N ALA A 95 -20.01 19.51 -5.79
CA ALA A 95 -21.19 18.75 -6.18
C ALA A 95 -21.05 18.17 -7.60
N THR A 96 -20.60 18.97 -8.57
CA THR A 96 -20.35 18.49 -9.94
C THR A 96 -19.26 17.42 -9.97
N SER A 97 -18.15 17.63 -9.24
CA SER A 97 -17.07 16.63 -9.15
C SER A 97 -17.54 15.32 -8.52
N ARG A 98 -18.38 15.37 -7.49
CA ARG A 98 -18.97 14.18 -6.87
C ARG A 98 -19.95 13.47 -7.80
N ALA A 99 -20.77 14.22 -8.55
CA ALA A 99 -21.67 13.67 -9.56
C ALA A 99 -20.91 13.01 -10.71
N ALA A 100 -19.74 13.54 -11.06
CA ALA A 100 -18.77 12.94 -11.97
C ALA A 100 -17.98 11.75 -11.36
N GLY A 101 -18.30 11.31 -10.13
CA GLY A 101 -17.68 10.14 -9.49
C GLY A 101 -16.31 10.39 -8.85
N ILE A 102 -15.83 11.64 -8.79
CA ILE A 102 -14.54 11.98 -8.17
C ILE A 102 -14.71 12.04 -6.64
N LYS A 103 -13.81 11.36 -5.92
CA LYS A 103 -13.76 11.40 -4.45
C LYS A 103 -13.17 12.74 -3.99
N VAL A 104 -14.01 13.60 -3.44
CA VAL A 104 -13.64 14.93 -2.96
C VAL A 104 -13.30 14.88 -1.45
N HIS A 105 -12.13 15.38 -1.06
CA HIS A 105 -11.60 15.35 0.32
C HIS A 105 -11.31 16.78 0.82
N ASP A 106 -12.34 17.46 1.34
CA ASP A 106 -12.24 18.88 1.69
C ASP A 106 -12.20 19.16 3.21
N ASP A 107 -12.42 18.15 4.06
CA ASP A 107 -12.59 18.36 5.50
C ASP A 107 -11.24 18.34 6.25
N PRO A 108 -10.79 19.47 6.82
CA PRO A 108 -9.47 19.55 7.46
C PRO A 108 -9.39 18.69 8.73
N LYS A 109 -10.51 18.50 9.44
CA LYS A 109 -10.58 17.66 10.65
C LYS A 109 -10.35 16.17 10.31
N LEU A 110 -10.98 15.67 9.26
CA LEU A 110 -10.85 14.27 8.84
C LEU A 110 -9.46 13.99 8.25
N LEU A 111 -8.91 14.93 7.48
CA LEU A 111 -7.54 14.83 6.95
C LEU A 111 -6.51 14.76 8.09
N LYS A 112 -6.62 15.61 9.11
CA LYS A 112 -5.78 15.54 10.33
C LYS A 112 -5.90 14.19 11.03
N GLN A 113 -7.11 13.66 11.19
CA GLN A 113 -7.32 12.36 11.82
C GLN A 113 -6.70 11.22 10.99
N SER A 114 -6.83 11.25 9.66
CA SER A 114 -6.21 10.25 8.80
C SER A 114 -4.69 10.28 8.95
N LEU A 115 -4.07 11.46 8.95
CA LEU A 115 -2.62 11.59 9.15
C LEU A 115 -2.17 11.01 10.49
N LYS A 116 -2.93 11.28 11.57
CA LYS A 116 -2.66 10.69 12.89
C LYS A 116 -2.81 9.17 12.90
N LYS A 117 -3.77 8.61 12.16
CA LYS A 117 -3.96 7.15 12.03
C LYS A 117 -2.78 6.52 11.28
N ASP A 118 -2.35 7.16 10.19
CA ASP A 118 -1.20 6.71 9.40
C ASP A 118 0.09 6.74 10.23
N SER A 119 0.35 7.82 10.96
CA SER A 119 1.54 7.93 11.83
C SER A 119 1.54 6.86 12.93
N LYS A 120 0.39 6.63 13.60
CA LYS A 120 0.24 5.55 14.58
C LYS A 120 0.47 4.17 13.97
N LYS A 121 -0.01 3.92 12.75
CA LYS A 121 0.22 2.66 12.04
C LYS A 121 1.71 2.46 11.75
N HIS A 122 2.40 3.52 11.32
CA HIS A 122 3.85 3.49 11.11
C HIS A 122 4.61 3.22 12.42
N GLN A 123 4.28 3.91 13.52
CA GLN A 123 4.88 3.67 14.84
C GLN A 123 4.74 2.21 15.27
N LYS A 124 3.51 1.67 15.25
CA LYS A 124 3.26 0.25 15.57
C LYS A 124 4.06 -0.72 14.70
N ASN A 125 4.22 -0.41 13.41
CA ASN A 125 5.01 -1.25 12.52
C ASN A 125 6.51 -1.17 12.87
N THR A 126 7.02 0.03 13.15
CA THR A 126 8.42 0.22 13.56
C THR A 126 8.74 -0.46 14.89
N GLU A 127 7.84 -0.40 15.87
CA GLU A 127 7.97 -1.08 17.16
C GLU A 127 8.02 -2.60 16.97
N LYS A 128 7.06 -3.17 16.24
CA LYS A 128 7.04 -4.61 15.92
C LYS A 128 8.31 -5.04 15.19
N TRP A 129 8.84 -4.21 14.30
CA TRP A 129 10.09 -4.52 13.61
C TRP A 129 11.28 -4.52 14.57
N LYS A 130 11.36 -3.54 15.47
CA LYS A 130 12.38 -3.49 16.53
C LYS A 130 12.31 -4.73 17.42
N GLU A 131 11.12 -5.09 17.90
CA GLU A 131 10.89 -6.31 18.70
C GLU A 131 11.37 -7.58 17.98
N ARG A 132 11.10 -7.71 16.68
CA ARG A 132 11.58 -8.84 15.87
C ARG A 132 13.10 -8.89 15.76
N VAL A 133 13.74 -7.74 15.58
CA VAL A 133 15.21 -7.65 15.52
C VAL A 133 15.81 -7.98 16.88
N GLU A 134 15.28 -7.43 17.96
CA GLU A 134 15.73 -7.70 19.33
C GLU A 134 15.58 -9.17 19.71
N THR A 135 14.43 -9.78 19.41
CA THR A 135 14.21 -11.22 19.65
C THR A 135 15.19 -12.06 18.85
N GLN A 136 15.44 -11.74 17.58
CA GLN A 136 16.45 -12.43 16.78
C GLN A 136 17.86 -12.32 17.38
N LEU A 137 18.24 -11.13 17.86
CA LEU A 137 19.53 -10.90 18.51
C LEU A 137 19.66 -11.67 19.83
N LYS A 138 18.62 -11.65 20.67
CA LYS A 138 18.57 -12.44 21.92
C LYS A 138 18.72 -13.92 21.65
N MET A 139 17.97 -14.48 20.69
CA MET A 139 18.05 -15.89 20.32
C MET A 139 19.44 -16.28 19.79
N LYS A 140 20.11 -15.40 19.03
CA LYS A 140 21.50 -15.62 18.58
C LYS A 140 22.47 -15.61 19.78
N ALA A 141 22.34 -14.63 20.67
CA ALA A 141 23.18 -14.50 21.86
C ALA A 141 23.03 -15.71 22.80
N GLU A 142 21.80 -16.14 23.06
CA GLU A 142 21.52 -17.33 23.89
C GLU A 142 22.11 -18.61 23.28
N LYS A 143 21.99 -18.82 21.96
CA LYS A 143 22.62 -19.96 21.29
C LYS A 143 24.15 -19.91 21.41
N GLN A 144 24.74 -18.73 21.25
CA GLN A 144 26.18 -18.56 21.39
C GLN A 144 26.64 -18.80 22.84
N GLN A 145 25.87 -18.34 23.83
CA GLN A 145 26.13 -18.57 25.25
C GLN A 145 26.01 -20.06 25.61
N LYS A 146 24.99 -20.77 25.08
CA LYS A 146 24.87 -22.23 25.25
C LYS A 146 26.07 -22.95 24.64
N ARG A 147 26.54 -22.52 23.47
CA ARG A 147 27.73 -23.08 22.83
C ARG A 147 28.99 -22.83 23.67
N SER A 148 29.19 -21.63 24.20
CA SER A 148 30.37 -21.33 25.03
C SER A 148 30.35 -22.13 26.33
N ARG A 149 29.20 -22.26 26.99
CA ARG A 149 29.01 -23.12 28.17
C ARG A 149 29.35 -24.59 27.87
N ASN A 150 28.76 -25.18 26.83
CA ASN A 150 29.05 -26.57 26.46
C ASN A 150 30.53 -26.82 26.12
N ILE A 151 31.21 -25.83 25.54
CA ILE A 151 32.66 -25.91 25.28
C ILE A 151 33.44 -25.86 26.59
N ALA A 152 33.10 -24.96 27.51
CA ALA A 152 33.71 -24.87 28.83
C ALA A 152 33.53 -26.18 29.63
N ASP A 153 32.30 -26.71 29.68
CA ASP A 153 31.98 -27.97 30.35
C ASP A 153 32.78 -29.13 29.76
N ARG A 154 32.93 -29.19 28.43
CA ARG A 154 33.75 -30.21 27.76
C ARG A 154 35.24 -30.07 28.11
N ILE A 155 35.75 -28.85 28.26
CA ILE A 155 37.12 -28.61 28.69
C ILE A 155 37.30 -29.08 30.14
N GLU A 156 36.37 -28.74 31.02
CA GLU A 156 36.40 -29.14 32.43
C GLU A 156 36.31 -30.67 32.59
N GLN A 157 35.37 -31.33 31.91
CA GLN A 157 35.26 -32.79 31.90
C GLN A 157 36.55 -33.47 31.42
N LYS A 158 37.22 -32.91 30.41
CA LYS A 158 38.53 -33.42 29.95
C LYS A 158 39.61 -33.23 31.02
N LYS A 159 39.61 -32.11 31.77
CA LYS A 159 40.54 -31.89 32.89
C LYS A 159 40.26 -32.90 34.02
N MET A 160 39.00 -33.05 34.44
CA MET A 160 38.60 -33.98 35.49
C MET A 160 38.95 -35.43 35.14
N ARG A 161 38.69 -35.88 33.90
CA ARG A 161 39.11 -37.22 33.45
C ARG A 161 40.63 -37.43 33.47
N ARG A 162 41.44 -36.38 33.23
CA ARG A 162 42.90 -36.47 33.35
C ARG A 162 43.33 -36.57 34.81
N ILE A 163 42.68 -35.83 35.70
CA ILE A 163 42.91 -35.88 37.15
C ILE A 163 42.53 -37.27 37.69
N GLU A 164 41.33 -37.76 37.39
CA GLU A 164 40.84 -39.08 37.79
C GLU A 164 41.76 -40.21 37.30
N LYS A 165 42.24 -40.14 36.05
CA LYS A 165 43.23 -41.11 35.54
C LYS A 165 44.56 -41.05 36.30
N ARG A 166 45.00 -39.87 36.74
CA ARG A 166 46.22 -39.71 37.54
C ARG A 166 46.01 -40.26 38.94
N GLU A 167 44.90 -39.94 39.58
CA GLU A 167 44.53 -40.42 40.90
C GLU A 167 44.38 -41.95 40.92
N ARG A 168 43.67 -42.54 39.95
CA ARG A 168 43.55 -44.00 39.80
C ARG A 168 44.89 -44.70 39.62
N LYS A 169 45.86 -44.06 38.97
CA LYS A 169 47.24 -44.58 38.87
C LYS A 169 47.96 -44.49 40.22
N LEU A 170 47.77 -43.41 40.97
CA LEU A 170 48.36 -43.18 42.28
C LEU A 170 47.74 -44.04 43.40
N THR A 171 46.47 -44.41 43.28
CA THR A 171 45.70 -45.24 44.24
C THR A 171 45.70 -46.72 43.89
N ARG A 172 46.47 -47.15 42.88
CA ARG A 172 46.49 -48.53 42.42
C ARG A 172 47.17 -49.43 43.47
N PRO A 173 46.52 -50.50 43.95
CA PRO A 173 47.13 -51.42 44.92
C PRO A 173 48.46 -51.97 44.39
N GLY A 174 49.51 -51.91 45.21
CA GLY A 174 50.87 -52.33 44.83
C GLY A 174 51.71 -51.28 44.05
N PHE A 175 51.24 -50.04 43.91
CA PHE A 175 52.05 -48.94 43.34
C PHE A 175 52.86 -48.23 44.44
N GLU A 176 54.14 -48.58 44.56
CA GLU A 176 55.09 -48.09 45.58
C GLU A 176 55.50 -46.60 45.43
N GLY A 177 54.86 -45.84 44.54
CA GLY A 177 55.20 -44.45 44.24
C GLY A 177 54.60 -43.40 45.19
N ARG A 178 53.95 -43.79 46.28
CA ARG A 178 53.47 -42.84 47.31
C ARG A 178 54.62 -42.45 48.22
N LYS A 179 55.40 -41.45 47.81
CA LYS A 179 56.34 -40.78 48.71
C LYS A 179 55.56 -39.75 49.54
N GLU A 180 55.15 -40.14 50.75
CA GLU A 180 54.68 -39.18 51.76
C GLU A 180 55.89 -38.38 52.25
N GLY A 181 56.15 -37.24 51.60
CA GLY A 181 57.19 -36.30 52.00
C GLY A 181 58.59 -36.56 51.42
N TYR A 182 59.38 -35.50 51.34
CA TYR A 182 60.82 -35.60 51.14
C TYR A 182 61.47 -35.92 52.49
N ILE A 183 62.48 -36.78 52.50
CA ILE A 183 63.20 -37.23 53.72
C ILE A 183 63.88 -36.04 54.47
N ASN A 184 63.88 -34.84 53.90
CA ASN A 184 64.58 -33.65 54.40
C ASN A 184 63.63 -32.55 54.95
N GLU A 185 62.55 -32.89 55.64
CA GLU A 185 61.72 -31.90 56.37
C GLU A 185 61.79 -32.06 57.90
N GLY A 186 62.80 -32.78 58.41
CA GLY A 186 62.99 -33.05 59.84
C GLY A 186 64.35 -32.70 60.41
N LEU A 187 65.17 -31.89 59.73
CA LEU A 187 66.44 -31.42 60.26
C LEU A 187 66.74 -29.99 59.79
N THR A 188 66.17 -29.02 60.51
CA THR A 188 66.64 -27.65 60.87
C THR A 188 65.44 -26.77 61.15
#